data_AF-A0AAD7VXQ8-F1
#
_entry.id   AF-A0AAD7VXQ8-F1
#
_cell.length_a   1.000
_cell.length_b   1.000
_cell.length_c   1.000
_cell.angle_alpha   90.00
_cell.angle_beta   90.00
_cell.angle_gamma   90.00
#
_symmetry.space_group_name_H-M   'P 1'
#
loop_
_entity.id
_entity.type
_entity.pdbx_description
1 polymer ?
#
loop_
_entity_poly.entity_id
_entity_poly.type
_entity_poly.pdbx_seq_one_letter_code
_entity_poly.pdbx_strand_id
1 'polypeptide(L)'
;MKQIMQAYAKHREVSAQESVARVCGLPLKKCSRTVIFVQTDEDGLKMSLPLSRLKDMGPDEEDVWMSGLPDKYENRPATGDFNDMCLADFASGCRVLYGRQTEGPNAVPLQNDKGFVQKRTQGKSAIIRFTRFSEKKQPEKFYRRLLKLYFPHRTDDELKSEYYPTYEDFYNRGRGGSVKQYVDFNRKRYEGQGKKLRRR
;
A
#
# COMPACT_ATOMS: atom_id res chain seq x y z
N MET A 1 -11.09 -15.15 19.31
CA MET A 1 -10.42 -15.35 18.00
C MET A 1 -9.09 -16.11 18.08
N LYS A 2 -8.11 -15.72 18.92
CA LYS A 2 -6.81 -16.41 18.99
C LYS A 2 -6.94 -17.92 19.27
N GLN A 3 -7.74 -18.33 20.24
CA GLN A 3 -7.93 -19.77 20.57
C GLN A 3 -8.56 -20.56 19.41
N ILE A 4 -9.52 -19.97 18.68
CA ILE A 4 -10.15 -20.60 17.51
C ILE A 4 -9.14 -20.75 16.37
N MET A 5 -8.36 -19.71 16.07
CA MET A 5 -7.27 -19.80 15.08
C MET A 5 -6.21 -20.81 15.51
N GLN A 6 -5.90 -20.88 16.80
CA GLN A 6 -4.94 -21.84 17.35
C GLN A 6 -5.47 -23.28 17.25
N ALA A 7 -6.76 -23.48 17.49
CA ALA A 7 -7.41 -24.77 17.32
C ALA A 7 -7.40 -25.21 15.86
N TYR A 8 -7.76 -24.33 14.93
CA TYR A 8 -7.65 -24.59 13.49
C TYR A 8 -6.20 -24.84 13.03
N ALA A 9 -5.22 -24.22 13.67
CA ALA A 9 -3.81 -24.42 13.33
C ALA A 9 -3.24 -25.75 13.89
N LYS A 10 -3.79 -26.26 15.00
CA LYS A 10 -3.30 -27.45 15.71
C LYS A 10 -4.08 -28.72 15.43
N HIS A 11 -5.38 -28.62 15.20
CA HIS A 11 -6.31 -29.77 15.03
C HIS A 11 -6.73 -29.99 13.58
N ARG A 12 -6.08 -29.32 12.63
CA ARG A 12 -6.28 -29.54 11.20
C ARG A 12 -5.37 -30.67 10.72
N GLU A 13 -5.94 -31.55 9.90
CA GLU A 13 -5.14 -32.48 9.11
C GLU A 13 -4.27 -31.71 8.10
N VAL A 14 -2.99 -32.02 8.11
CA VAL A 14 -1.98 -31.39 7.25
C VAL A 14 -1.24 -32.45 6.46
N SER A 15 -0.86 -32.11 5.23
CA SER A 15 -0.06 -33.01 4.39
C SER A 15 1.30 -33.32 5.03
N ALA A 16 1.91 -34.45 4.70
CA ALA A 16 3.24 -34.81 5.18
C ALA A 16 4.29 -33.71 4.88
N GLN A 17 4.20 -33.08 3.71
CA GLN A 17 5.07 -31.98 3.31
C GLN A 17 4.90 -30.75 4.21
N GLU A 18 3.66 -30.40 4.56
CA GLU A 18 3.37 -29.30 5.48
C GLU A 18 3.85 -29.62 6.91
N SER A 19 3.69 -30.85 7.38
CA SER A 19 4.19 -31.31 8.69
C SER A 19 5.71 -31.17 8.79
N VAL A 20 6.45 -31.66 7.80
CA VAL A 20 7.92 -31.53 7.74
C VAL A 20 8.32 -30.05 7.75
N ALA A 21 7.65 -29.21 6.95
CA ALA A 21 7.94 -27.79 6.93
C ALA A 21 7.73 -27.13 8.29
N ARG A 22 6.67 -27.48 9.01
CA ARG A 22 6.39 -26.94 10.35
C ARG A 22 7.38 -27.44 11.41
N VAL A 23 7.67 -28.75 11.44
CA VAL A 23 8.61 -29.36 12.40
C VAL A 23 10.02 -28.80 12.23
N CYS A 24 10.47 -28.62 10.99
CA CYS A 24 11.78 -28.08 10.69
C CYS A 24 11.86 -26.54 10.67
N GLY A 25 10.78 -25.83 11.01
CA GLY A 25 10.74 -24.37 10.98
C GLY A 25 10.92 -23.76 9.58
N LEU A 26 10.63 -24.53 8.52
CA LEU A 26 10.72 -24.08 7.14
C LEU A 26 9.55 -23.15 6.81
N PRO A 27 9.77 -22.10 6.01
CA PRO A 27 8.70 -21.21 5.59
C PRO A 27 7.74 -21.95 4.64
N LEU A 28 6.45 -21.95 5.00
CA LEU A 28 5.37 -22.58 4.22
C LEU A 28 5.15 -21.96 2.83
N LYS A 29 5.71 -20.78 2.59
CA LYS A 29 5.66 -20.09 1.30
C LYS A 29 6.97 -19.35 1.07
N LYS A 30 7.63 -19.66 -0.05
CA LYS A 30 8.72 -18.86 -0.60
C LYS A 30 8.26 -18.25 -1.92
N CYS A 31 8.43 -16.95 -2.09
CA CYS A 31 8.14 -16.26 -3.34
C CYS A 31 9.31 -15.34 -3.67
N SER A 32 9.68 -15.28 -4.94
CA SER A 32 10.72 -14.37 -5.44
C SER A 32 10.27 -12.90 -5.43
N ARG A 33 8.98 -12.63 -5.15
CA ARG A 33 8.40 -11.29 -5.08
C ARG A 33 7.57 -11.13 -3.81
N THR A 34 7.81 -10.02 -3.11
CA THR A 34 6.93 -9.57 -2.03
C THR A 34 5.57 -9.17 -2.60
N VAL A 35 4.50 -9.50 -1.90
CA VAL A 35 3.14 -9.05 -2.23
C VAL A 35 2.71 -8.07 -1.14
N ILE A 36 2.24 -6.88 -1.54
CA ILE A 36 1.83 -5.81 -0.64
C ILE A 36 0.38 -5.45 -0.94
N PHE A 37 -0.45 -5.34 0.09
CA PHE A 37 -1.80 -4.82 -0.06
C PHE A 37 -1.79 -3.30 0.20
N VAL A 38 -2.29 -2.53 -0.76
CA VAL A 38 -2.38 -1.07 -0.69
C VAL A 38 -3.82 -0.72 -0.36
N GLN A 39 -4.00 -0.03 0.77
CA GLN A 39 -5.30 0.46 1.20
C GLN A 39 -5.58 1.79 0.50
N THR A 40 -6.68 1.83 -0.25
CA THR A 40 -7.11 3.03 -1.00
C THR A 40 -8.55 3.42 -0.64
N ASP A 41 -9.15 2.75 0.34
CA ASP A 41 -10.52 2.98 0.79
C ASP A 41 -10.53 4.00 1.94
N GLU A 42 -11.59 4.79 2.09
CA GLU A 42 -11.74 5.71 3.25
C GLU A 42 -11.96 4.90 4.51
N ASP A 43 -12.89 3.96 4.41
CA ASP A 43 -13.28 3.06 5.49
C ASP A 43 -12.33 1.86 5.59
N GLY A 44 -11.08 2.06 5.17
CA GLY A 44 -10.04 1.05 5.22
C GLY A 44 -9.72 0.65 6.67
N LEU A 45 -9.40 -0.62 6.88
CA LEU A 45 -8.96 -1.13 8.18
C LEU A 45 -7.70 -0.38 8.63
N LYS A 46 -7.81 0.44 9.68
CA LYS A 46 -6.67 1.03 10.36
C LYS A 46 -6.32 0.23 11.62
N MET A 47 -5.04 0.16 11.93
CA MET A 47 -4.57 -0.46 13.17
C MET A 47 -4.34 0.65 14.19
N SER A 48 -4.86 0.52 15.39
CA SER A 48 -4.52 1.44 16.47
C SER A 48 -3.07 1.21 16.93
N LEU A 49 -2.53 2.18 17.66
CA LEU A 49 -1.30 2.00 18.42
C LEU A 49 -1.45 0.82 19.41
N PRO A 50 -0.35 0.18 19.82
CA PRO A 50 -0.39 -0.85 20.86
C PRO A 50 -1.04 -0.33 22.14
N LEU A 51 -1.84 -1.17 22.81
CA LEU A 51 -2.53 -0.82 24.05
C LEU A 51 -1.60 -0.26 25.13
N SER A 52 -0.33 -0.71 25.19
CA SER A 52 0.66 -0.16 26.10
C SER A 52 0.88 1.34 25.84
N ARG A 53 1.04 1.71 24.57
CA ARG A 53 1.24 3.12 24.17
C ARG A 53 -0.03 3.94 24.40
N LEU A 54 -1.20 3.41 24.04
CA LEU A 54 -2.49 4.10 24.23
C LEU A 54 -2.80 4.44 25.70
N LYS A 55 -2.33 3.61 26.65
CA LYS A 55 -2.52 3.86 28.09
C LYS A 55 -1.64 4.99 28.62
N ASP A 56 -0.50 5.21 27.98
CA ASP A 56 0.47 6.23 28.37
C ASP A 56 0.23 7.56 27.65
N MET A 57 -0.72 7.61 26.70
CA MET A 57 -1.09 8.82 25.96
C MET A 57 -1.82 9.81 26.86
N GLY A 58 -1.53 11.10 26.68
CA GLY A 58 -2.26 12.17 27.33
C GLY A 58 -3.75 12.20 26.94
N PRO A 59 -4.62 12.84 27.75
CA PRO A 59 -6.05 12.92 27.47
C PRO A 59 -6.38 13.68 26.17
N ASP A 60 -5.46 14.55 25.70
CA ASP A 60 -5.64 15.37 24.50
C ASP A 60 -4.91 14.81 23.26
N GLU A 61 -4.28 13.62 23.35
CA GLU A 61 -3.59 13.01 22.21
C GLU A 61 -4.55 12.23 21.30
N GLU A 62 -4.79 12.74 20.10
CA GLU A 62 -5.74 12.14 19.13
C GLU A 62 -5.10 11.15 18.15
N ASP A 63 -3.76 11.08 18.05
CA ASP A 63 -3.05 10.19 17.10
C ASP A 63 -2.97 8.74 17.60
N VAL A 64 -4.14 8.10 17.70
CA VAL A 64 -4.29 6.72 18.19
C VAL A 64 -4.01 5.67 17.11
N TRP A 65 -3.67 6.07 15.89
CA TRP A 65 -3.54 5.19 14.72
C TRP A 65 -2.09 4.93 14.33
N MET A 66 -1.80 3.70 13.91
CA MET A 66 -0.50 3.34 13.35
C MET A 66 -0.36 3.90 11.93
N SER A 67 0.80 4.46 11.63
CA SER A 67 1.13 4.94 10.28
C SER A 67 1.12 3.80 9.26
N GLY A 68 0.22 3.90 8.29
CA GLY A 68 0.05 2.99 7.18
C GLY A 68 0.98 3.27 6.00
N LEU A 69 0.85 2.48 4.92
CA LEU A 69 1.56 2.73 3.68
C LEU A 69 1.13 4.04 2.98
N PRO A 70 -0.16 4.42 2.95
CA PRO A 70 -0.60 5.71 2.40
C PRO A 70 0.03 6.90 3.13
N ASP A 71 -0.04 6.92 4.47
CA ASP A 71 0.55 8.01 5.28
C ASP A 71 2.05 8.17 5.01
N LYS A 72 2.77 7.05 4.85
CA LYS A 72 4.21 7.06 4.51
C LYS A 72 4.48 7.61 3.12
N TYR A 73 3.57 7.38 2.17
CA TYR A 73 3.66 7.90 0.82
C TYR A 73 3.37 9.40 0.77
N GLU A 74 2.39 9.89 1.51
CA GLU A 74 2.09 11.33 1.63
C GLU A 74 3.30 12.10 2.17
N ASN A 75 4.01 11.46 3.12
CA ASN A 75 5.21 11.98 3.77
C ASN A 75 6.52 11.55 3.07
N ARG A 76 6.48 11.16 1.80
CA ARG A 76 7.71 10.89 1.03
C ARG A 76 8.58 12.15 0.87
N PRO A 77 9.91 12.04 0.70
CA PRO A 77 10.76 13.20 0.46
C PRO A 77 10.27 14.07 -0.70
N ALA A 78 10.45 15.38 -0.61
CA ALA A 78 10.15 16.33 -1.68
C ALA A 78 11.22 16.38 -2.78
N THR A 79 12.25 15.53 -2.69
CA THR A 79 13.43 15.57 -3.56
C THR A 79 13.47 14.44 -4.59
N GLY A 80 13.92 14.77 -5.81
CA GLY A 80 14.20 13.83 -6.90
C GLY A 80 12.99 12.98 -7.29
N ASP A 81 13.23 11.71 -7.63
CA ASP A 81 12.18 10.80 -8.12
C ASP A 81 11.03 10.55 -7.12
N PHE A 82 11.19 10.91 -5.84
CA PHE A 82 10.11 10.73 -4.86
C PHE A 82 8.94 11.68 -5.10
N ASN A 83 9.17 12.86 -5.68
CA ASN A 83 8.08 13.80 -5.87
C ASN A 83 7.06 13.32 -6.92
N ASP A 84 7.58 12.78 -8.03
CA ASP A 84 6.80 12.38 -9.21
C ASP A 84 6.20 10.98 -9.12
N MET A 85 6.61 10.18 -8.14
CA MET A 85 6.11 8.82 -8.00
C MET A 85 4.67 8.79 -7.51
N CYS A 86 3.87 7.88 -8.07
CA CYS A 86 2.53 7.59 -7.54
C CYS A 86 2.61 6.57 -6.39
N LEU A 87 1.50 6.38 -5.66
CA LEU A 87 1.42 5.43 -4.55
C LEU A 87 1.76 4.00 -4.99
N ALA A 88 1.37 3.59 -6.20
CA ALA A 88 1.71 2.28 -6.74
C ALA A 88 3.23 2.11 -6.96
N ASP A 89 3.92 3.13 -7.48
CA ASP A 89 5.37 3.13 -7.65
C ASP A 89 6.09 3.10 -6.32
N PHE A 90 5.64 3.91 -5.36
CA PHE A 90 6.19 3.90 -4.00
C PHE A 90 6.01 2.54 -3.33
N ALA A 91 4.80 1.98 -3.36
CA ALA A 91 4.48 0.68 -2.78
C ALA A 91 5.27 -0.47 -3.44
N SER A 92 5.40 -0.45 -4.77
CA SER A 92 6.08 -1.52 -5.52
C SER A 92 7.60 -1.40 -5.46
N GLY A 93 8.10 -0.17 -5.56
CA GLY A 93 9.51 0.17 -5.70
C GLY A 93 10.22 0.43 -4.37
N CYS A 94 9.53 0.77 -3.30
CA CYS A 94 10.15 1.01 -2.00
C CYS A 94 9.91 -0.15 -1.02
N ARG A 95 10.76 -0.20 0.01
CA ARG A 95 10.62 -1.06 1.18
C ARG A 95 10.66 -0.18 2.41
N VAL A 96 9.65 -0.31 3.27
CA VAL A 96 9.64 0.32 4.59
C VAL A 96 10.65 -0.36 5.49
N LEU A 97 11.46 0.43 6.19
CA LEU A 97 12.53 -0.03 7.08
C LEU A 97 12.12 0.15 8.55
N TYR A 98 12.62 -0.75 9.40
CA TYR A 98 12.38 -0.73 10.84
C TYR A 98 13.65 -1.16 11.60
N GLY A 99 13.77 -0.70 12.87
CA GLY A 99 14.89 -1.05 13.74
C GLY A 99 16.24 -0.75 13.09
N ARG A 100 17.22 -1.63 13.26
CA ARG A 100 18.59 -1.46 12.72
C ARG A 100 18.66 -1.25 11.20
N GLN A 101 17.60 -1.54 10.45
CA GLN A 101 17.58 -1.31 9.01
C GLN A 101 17.59 0.19 8.66
N THR A 102 17.14 1.07 9.57
CA THR A 102 17.08 2.52 9.36
C THR A 102 18.45 3.18 9.35
N GLU A 103 19.46 2.54 9.94
CA GLU A 103 20.86 2.99 9.96
C GLU A 103 21.62 2.62 8.67
N GLY A 104 20.97 1.94 7.73
CA GLY A 104 21.58 1.54 6.47
C GLY A 104 21.91 2.73 5.57
N PRO A 105 22.97 2.65 4.74
CA PRO A 105 23.43 3.76 3.89
C PRO A 105 22.41 4.22 2.83
N ASN A 106 21.45 3.35 2.49
CA ASN A 106 20.40 3.61 1.51
C ASN A 106 19.04 3.89 2.16
N ALA A 107 19.00 4.10 3.48
CA ALA A 107 17.81 4.47 4.19
C ALA A 107 17.51 5.95 3.93
N VAL A 108 16.29 6.22 3.48
CA VAL A 108 15.79 7.57 3.21
C VAL A 108 14.74 7.90 4.26
N PRO A 109 14.91 8.97 5.04
CA PRO A 109 13.91 9.40 6.02
C PRO A 109 12.66 9.93 5.30
N LEU A 110 11.50 9.57 5.84
CA LEU A 110 10.23 10.20 5.50
C LEU A 110 10.06 11.49 6.30
N GLN A 111 9.26 12.40 5.77
CA GLN A 111 8.88 13.64 6.45
C GLN A 111 7.98 13.35 7.66
N ASN A 112 7.87 14.33 8.57
CA ASN A 112 6.99 14.26 9.74
C ASN A 112 7.17 12.99 10.59
N ASP A 113 8.42 12.52 10.69
CA ASP A 113 8.81 11.33 11.44
C ASP A 113 8.00 10.05 11.14
N LYS A 114 7.48 9.91 9.91
CA LYS A 114 6.71 8.73 9.48
C LYS A 114 7.57 7.48 9.17
N GLY A 115 8.86 7.53 9.53
CA GLY A 115 9.82 6.42 9.47
C GLY A 115 10.78 6.51 8.29
N PHE A 116 11.29 5.36 7.84
CA PHE A 116 12.31 5.29 6.79
C PHE A 116 11.90 4.34 5.68
N VAL A 117 12.36 4.63 4.47
CA VAL A 117 12.17 3.77 3.29
C VAL A 117 13.48 3.58 2.55
N GLN A 118 13.54 2.50 1.78
CA GLN A 118 14.65 2.21 0.88
C GLN A 118 14.10 1.85 -0.49
N LYS A 119 14.64 2.45 -1.56
CA LYS A 119 14.34 2.02 -2.92
C LYS A 119 14.88 0.62 -3.16
N ARG A 120 14.06 -0.25 -3.76
CA ARG A 120 14.45 -1.61 -4.16
C ARG A 120 15.35 -1.51 -5.38
N THR A 121 16.66 -1.62 -5.16
CA THR A 121 17.67 -1.66 -6.22
C THR A 121 17.96 -3.09 -6.68
N GLN A 122 17.78 -4.07 -5.80
CA GLN A 122 18.05 -5.48 -6.05
C GLN A 122 16.75 -6.31 -6.02
N GLY A 123 16.54 -7.12 -7.06
CA GLY A 123 15.39 -8.01 -7.20
C GLY A 123 14.16 -7.37 -7.87
N LYS A 124 13.06 -8.13 -7.95
CA LYS A 124 11.84 -7.71 -8.63
C LYS A 124 10.98 -6.81 -7.73
N SER A 125 10.38 -5.77 -8.31
CA SER A 125 9.44 -4.88 -7.61
C SER A 125 8.29 -5.66 -6.97
N ALA A 126 7.77 -5.18 -5.84
CA ALA A 126 6.70 -5.85 -5.12
C ALA A 126 5.41 -5.88 -5.96
N ILE A 127 4.67 -6.98 -5.87
CA ILE A 127 3.34 -7.08 -6.47
C ILE A 127 2.35 -6.37 -5.55
N ILE A 128 1.69 -5.34 -6.06
CA ILE A 128 0.65 -4.65 -5.31
C ILE A 128 -0.71 -5.33 -5.50
N ARG A 129 -1.50 -5.38 -4.44
CA ARG A 129 -2.90 -5.80 -4.39
C ARG A 129 -3.71 -4.68 -3.77
N PHE A 130 -4.96 -4.54 -4.17
CA PHE A 130 -5.83 -3.46 -3.71
C PHE A 130 -7.29 -3.85 -3.96
N THR A 131 -8.20 -3.17 -3.29
CA THR A 131 -9.64 -3.34 -3.48
C THR A 131 -10.05 -2.85 -4.87
N ARG A 132 -10.86 -3.65 -5.57
CA ARG A 132 -11.42 -3.27 -6.88
C ARG A 132 -12.87 -2.85 -6.71
N PHE A 133 -13.17 -1.64 -7.14
CA PHE A 133 -14.54 -1.15 -7.23
C PHE A 133 -15.07 -1.33 -8.65
N SER A 134 -16.40 -1.43 -8.78
CA SER A 134 -17.06 -1.47 -10.08
C SER A 134 -17.31 -0.05 -10.55
N GLU A 135 -16.82 0.30 -11.74
CA GLU A 135 -17.06 1.59 -12.39
C GLU A 135 -18.56 1.89 -12.52
N LYS A 136 -19.37 0.88 -12.86
CA LYS A 136 -20.83 1.05 -13.02
C LYS A 136 -21.58 1.19 -11.69
N LYS A 137 -21.20 0.43 -10.66
CA LYS A 137 -21.94 0.41 -9.38
C LYS A 137 -21.47 1.48 -8.40
N GLN A 138 -20.17 1.80 -8.43
CA GLN A 138 -19.51 2.69 -7.48
C GLN A 138 -18.46 3.54 -8.22
N PRO A 139 -18.89 4.43 -9.14
CA PRO A 139 -17.99 5.20 -10.01
C PRO A 139 -17.00 6.06 -9.21
N GLU A 140 -17.47 6.79 -8.21
CA GLU A 140 -16.58 7.65 -7.39
C GLU A 140 -15.49 6.83 -6.69
N LYS A 141 -15.82 5.70 -6.05
CA LYS A 141 -14.81 4.83 -5.43
C LYS A 141 -13.85 4.24 -6.47
N PHE A 142 -14.34 3.96 -7.68
CA PHE A 142 -13.53 3.46 -8.77
C PHE A 142 -12.48 4.47 -9.24
N TYR A 143 -12.88 5.71 -9.54
CA TYR A 143 -11.98 6.77 -10.01
C TYR A 143 -11.06 7.28 -8.90
N ARG A 144 -11.58 7.40 -7.67
CA ARG A 144 -10.77 7.70 -6.49
C ARG A 144 -9.60 6.75 -6.35
N ARG A 145 -9.87 5.43 -6.41
CA ARG A 145 -8.82 4.41 -6.34
C ARG A 145 -7.82 4.55 -7.48
N LEU A 146 -8.26 4.88 -8.71
CA LEU A 146 -7.33 5.08 -9.83
C LEU A 146 -6.41 6.28 -9.58
N LEU A 147 -6.96 7.41 -9.19
CA LEU A 147 -6.21 8.62 -8.88
C LEU A 147 -5.24 8.38 -7.72
N LYS A 148 -5.73 7.85 -6.59
CA LYS A 148 -4.89 7.52 -5.43
C LYS A 148 -3.79 6.53 -5.74
N LEU A 149 -3.98 5.55 -6.63
CA LEU A 149 -2.91 4.59 -6.93
C LEU A 149 -1.90 5.11 -7.94
N TYR A 150 -2.39 5.79 -8.99
CA TYR A 150 -1.63 5.97 -10.22
C TYR A 150 -1.31 7.42 -10.56
N PHE A 151 -1.85 8.38 -9.80
CA PHE A 151 -1.50 9.79 -9.91
C PHE A 151 -0.63 10.24 -8.72
N PRO A 152 0.40 11.06 -8.92
CA PRO A 152 1.22 11.58 -7.83
C PRO A 152 0.40 12.60 -7.05
N HIS A 153 0.33 12.43 -5.74
CA HIS A 153 -0.44 13.30 -4.84
C HIS A 153 0.15 13.23 -3.44
N ARG A 154 -0.09 14.25 -2.62
CA ARG A 154 0.25 14.27 -1.18
C ARG A 154 -0.96 14.40 -0.27
N THR A 155 -2.05 14.95 -0.79
CA THR A 155 -3.31 15.10 -0.07
C THR A 155 -4.48 14.71 -0.97
N ASP A 156 -5.63 14.42 -0.36
CA ASP A 156 -6.86 14.13 -1.09
C ASP A 156 -7.41 15.37 -1.82
N ASP A 157 -7.11 16.58 -1.31
CA ASP A 157 -7.48 17.86 -1.92
C ASP A 157 -6.76 18.14 -3.24
N GLU A 158 -5.65 17.46 -3.54
CA GLU A 158 -5.02 17.55 -4.86
C GLU A 158 -5.80 16.76 -5.93
N LEU A 159 -6.71 15.88 -5.52
CA LEU A 159 -7.47 14.98 -6.38
C LEU A 159 -8.91 15.45 -6.62
N LYS A 160 -9.35 16.49 -5.90
CA LYS A 160 -10.67 17.13 -6.00
C LYS A 160 -10.53 18.62 -5.75
N SER A 161 -11.26 19.44 -6.48
CA SER A 161 -11.27 20.90 -6.28
C SER A 161 -12.65 21.46 -6.59
N GLU A 162 -12.88 22.74 -6.31
CA GLU A 162 -14.15 23.39 -6.69
C GLU A 162 -14.44 23.29 -8.20
N TYR A 163 -13.39 23.33 -9.03
CA TYR A 163 -13.51 23.16 -10.49
C TYR A 163 -13.72 21.70 -10.93
N TYR A 164 -13.37 20.74 -10.07
CA TYR A 164 -13.46 19.30 -10.32
C TYR A 164 -14.02 18.62 -9.05
N PRO A 165 -15.35 18.72 -8.82
CA PRO A 165 -15.96 18.30 -7.55
C PRO A 165 -15.92 16.78 -7.34
N THR A 166 -15.83 16.01 -8.42
CA THR A 166 -15.83 14.55 -8.39
C THR A 166 -14.46 13.97 -8.81
N TYR A 167 -14.14 12.77 -8.32
CA TYR A 167 -12.92 12.08 -8.75
C TYR A 167 -12.99 11.74 -10.24
N GLU A 168 -14.19 11.45 -10.75
CA GLU A 168 -14.41 11.23 -12.17
C GLU A 168 -14.11 12.47 -13.02
N ASP A 169 -14.56 13.64 -12.59
CA ASP A 169 -14.31 14.90 -13.31
C ASP A 169 -12.82 15.24 -13.35
N PHE A 170 -12.15 15.14 -12.19
CA PHE A 170 -10.70 15.38 -12.13
C PHE A 170 -9.93 14.37 -12.98
N TYR A 171 -10.33 13.10 -12.96
CA TYR A 171 -9.72 12.09 -13.82
C TYR A 171 -9.85 12.44 -15.30
N ASN A 172 -11.05 12.83 -15.75
CA ASN A 172 -11.31 13.06 -17.18
C ASN A 172 -10.80 14.40 -17.70
N ARG A 173 -10.86 15.46 -16.87
CA ARG A 173 -10.64 16.85 -17.30
C ARG A 173 -9.50 17.55 -16.57
N GLY A 174 -9.01 16.98 -15.46
CA GLY A 174 -7.97 17.57 -14.64
C GLY A 174 -6.68 17.84 -15.43
N ARG A 175 -6.06 19.00 -15.19
CA ARG A 175 -4.86 19.49 -15.89
C ARG A 175 -4.97 19.37 -17.42
N GLY A 176 -6.11 19.77 -17.97
CA GLY A 176 -6.37 19.73 -19.42
C GLY A 176 -6.47 18.31 -20.00
N GLY A 177 -6.84 17.31 -19.18
CA GLY A 177 -6.96 15.90 -19.58
C GLY A 177 -5.66 15.08 -19.48
N SER A 178 -4.55 15.70 -19.09
CA SER A 178 -3.26 15.00 -18.88
C SER A 178 -3.32 13.98 -17.73
N VAL A 179 -4.18 14.21 -16.73
CA VAL A 179 -4.38 13.29 -15.59
C VAL A 179 -4.78 11.89 -16.08
N LYS A 180 -5.75 11.81 -16.99
CA LYS A 180 -6.20 10.55 -17.59
C LYS A 180 -5.05 9.78 -18.24
N GLN A 181 -4.25 10.46 -19.04
CA GLN A 181 -3.13 9.85 -19.76
C GLN A 181 -2.09 9.27 -18.79
N TYR A 182 -1.74 10.03 -17.75
CA TYR A 182 -0.79 9.60 -16.72
C TYR A 182 -1.30 8.38 -15.94
N VAL A 183 -2.54 8.44 -15.48
CA VAL A 183 -3.18 7.36 -14.73
C VAL A 183 -3.29 6.09 -15.59
N ASP A 184 -3.72 6.20 -16.84
CA ASP A 184 -3.86 5.04 -17.73
C ASP A 184 -2.49 4.41 -18.07
N PHE A 185 -1.44 5.23 -18.21
CA PHE A 185 -0.07 4.75 -18.39
C PHE A 185 0.38 3.88 -17.20
N ASN A 186 0.26 4.40 -15.97
CA ASN A 186 0.63 3.67 -14.76
C ASN A 186 -0.29 2.48 -14.49
N ARG A 187 -1.59 2.59 -14.77
CA ARG A 187 -2.55 1.49 -14.65
C ARG A 187 -2.17 0.31 -15.54
N LYS A 188 -1.71 0.55 -16.79
CA LYS A 188 -1.24 -0.52 -17.68
C LYS A 188 -0.05 -1.27 -17.09
N ARG A 189 0.87 -0.57 -16.42
CA ARG A 189 2.05 -1.18 -15.75
C ARG A 189 1.65 -2.13 -14.63
N TYR A 190 0.69 -1.74 -13.79
CA TYR A 190 0.34 -2.48 -12.57
C TYR A 190 -0.83 -3.46 -12.74
N GLU A 191 -1.76 -3.21 -13.65
CA GLU A 191 -2.92 -4.08 -13.90
C GLU A 191 -2.84 -4.86 -15.20
N GLY A 192 -2.06 -4.40 -16.18
CA GLY A 192 -2.05 -4.97 -17.53
C GLY A 192 -1.51 -6.41 -17.61
N GLN A 193 -0.65 -6.82 -16.68
CA GLN A 193 0.01 -8.14 -16.74
C GLN A 193 -0.88 -9.32 -16.28
N GLY A 194 -2.01 -9.06 -15.62
CA GLY A 194 -2.90 -10.11 -15.12
C GLY A 194 -3.61 -10.92 -16.21
N LYS A 195 -3.76 -10.35 -17.43
CA LYS A 195 -4.43 -11.03 -18.55
C LYS A 195 -3.61 -12.15 -19.21
N LYS A 196 -2.29 -12.22 -18.94
CA LYS A 196 -1.39 -13.26 -19.50
C LYS A 196 -1.09 -14.42 -18.54
N LEU A 197 -1.67 -14.46 -17.35
CA LEU A 197 -1.63 -15.69 -16.52
C LEU A 197 -2.64 -16.70 -17.08
N ARG A 198 -2.30 -17.37 -18.19
CA ARG A 198 -2.96 -18.64 -18.51
C ARG A 198 -2.73 -19.55 -17.30
N ARG A 199 -3.83 -19.99 -16.69
CA ARG A 199 -3.83 -21.14 -15.77
C ARG A 199 -3.17 -22.29 -16.53
N ARG A 200 -1.95 -22.65 -16.13
CA ARG A 200 -1.41 -23.98 -16.40
C ARG A 200 -2.05 -24.94 -15.43
#